data_AF-A0A1Q3DY48-F1
#
_entry.id   AF-A0A1Q3DY48-F1
#
_cell.length_a   1.000
_cell.length_b   1.000
_cell.length_c   1.000
_cell.angle_alpha   90.00
_cell.angle_beta   90.00
_cell.angle_gamma   90.00
#
_symmetry.space_group_name_H-M   'P 1'
#
loop_
_entity.id
_entity.type
_entity.pdbx_description
1 polymer ?
#
loop_
_entity_poly.entity_id
_entity_poly.type
_entity_poly.pdbx_seq_one_letter_code
_entity_poly.pdbx_strand_id
1 'polypeptide(L)'
;MPSDYQANIDLAENVSLEPLAVGRSRCMASIAFSAGSIILSNSSFIDVLLPSEKGHRCDHCHNLSGSGSLKRCTGCASFYYCDQTCQSKHWKSGHRKICKLHNTYISAASFQALEEHKKMDALLLSSLIAHFSSVEANERDENTAFLTFQSLLPGPMTTSAPPICPKHSFTAGVIDGFYSRFENNNFSIHSHFNTYAHGIFPIASRLFNHSCMPNAAVKFIIQVHEPVKLEVVALRAISKGDEICIPYLDPALLQTRTTIFDLTAASHDGRYDVALESSSSLFALYQLIYPLNYPQIGLHLLEKAKTCWNQIVRSTSTMEVAAELKNSVVAARQILTRQKLMINEVAHSNPGIVLLGESVDIDVDEPSVTIRWSIVACGQDYMLPGSSGIHGSTSCGLPNNALQIYIDGDNDPTGVFDPDLIPYSENGERRKIQNMVQFDSDHVLDVHNDRLYPFDTYFLSSTLRVTSEQDFDISFSKLATIDLTSSFVVESADVQSYVLSADGVNTPSHDIDIHIRRPIEARLITLLLFASSWFLTHICIGNVILARRTIYVKSILKILIVNGATLVGLPQIRYSMPDAPGLDGK
;
A
#
# COMPACT_ATOMS: atom_id res chain seq x y z
N MET A 1 34.15 -5.82 12.46
CA MET A 1 33.15 -4.99 13.17
C MET A 1 33.74 -4.64 14.52
N PRO A 2 34.27 -3.43 14.77
CA PRO A 2 34.66 -3.06 16.12
C PRO A 2 33.40 -2.77 16.94
N SER A 3 33.34 -3.36 18.12
CA SER A 3 32.25 -3.41 19.09
C SER A 3 32.10 -2.18 19.97
N ASP A 4 32.88 -1.11 19.78
CA ASP A 4 33.02 -0.08 20.82
C ASP A 4 32.90 1.33 20.24
N TYR A 5 31.66 1.82 20.11
CA TYR A 5 31.35 3.25 20.15
C TYR A 5 29.95 3.43 20.72
N GLN A 6 29.80 3.21 22.03
CA GLN A 6 28.72 3.82 22.80
C GLN A 6 29.01 5.32 22.88
N ALA A 7 28.69 6.06 21.81
CA ALA A 7 28.51 7.49 21.95
C ALA A 7 27.40 7.69 22.98
N ASN A 8 27.72 8.31 24.12
CA ASN A 8 26.75 8.90 25.03
C ASN A 8 26.00 9.98 24.25
N ILE A 9 25.00 9.56 23.49
CA ILE A 9 24.00 10.46 22.93
C ILE A 9 23.19 10.88 24.15
N ASP A 10 23.10 12.18 24.43
CA ASP A 10 22.12 12.73 25.36
C ASP A 10 20.73 12.46 24.77
N LEU A 11 20.27 11.22 25.00
CA LEU A 11 18.94 10.76 24.67
C LEU A 11 17.99 11.50 25.60
N ALA A 12 16.83 11.88 25.06
CA ALA A 12 15.77 12.41 25.90
C ALA A 12 15.50 11.40 27.05
N GLU A 13 15.43 11.88 28.30
CA GLU A 13 15.36 11.04 29.52
C GLU A 13 14.21 10.00 29.50
N ASN A 14 13.26 10.18 28.59
CA ASN A 14 12.07 9.37 28.40
C ASN A 14 12.27 8.14 27.48
N VAL A 15 13.43 7.97 26.84
CA VAL A 15 13.75 6.81 25.97
C VAL A 15 15.14 6.25 26.26
N SER A 16 15.37 4.99 25.89
CA SER A 16 16.66 4.30 26.04
C SER A 16 16.96 3.43 24.82
N LEU A 17 18.24 3.20 24.53
CA LEU A 17 18.65 2.31 23.44
C LEU A 17 19.06 0.95 23.98
N GLU A 18 18.45 -0.10 23.46
CA GLU A 18 18.80 -1.49 23.77
C GLU A 18 19.52 -2.14 22.57
N PRO A 19 20.72 -2.70 22.73
CA PRO A 19 21.43 -3.35 21.63
C PRO A 19 20.71 -4.64 21.16
N LEU A 20 20.75 -4.89 19.85
CA LEU A 20 20.30 -6.16 19.26
C LEU A 20 21.51 -6.99 18.80
N ALA A 21 21.37 -8.32 18.86
CA ALA A 21 22.42 -9.25 18.42
C ALA A 21 22.68 -9.17 16.91
N VAL A 22 21.65 -8.85 16.13
CA VAL A 22 21.70 -8.65 14.68
C VAL A 22 20.80 -7.46 14.35
N GLY A 23 21.36 -6.41 13.75
CA GLY A 23 20.63 -5.19 13.39
C GLY A 23 20.94 -4.00 14.30
N ARG A 24 20.17 -2.91 14.12
CA ARG A 24 20.37 -1.68 14.88
C ARG A 24 19.75 -1.78 16.28
N SER A 25 20.20 -0.96 17.24
CA SER A 25 19.58 -0.90 18.59
C SER A 25 18.07 -0.55 18.54
N ARG A 26 17.30 -1.08 19.48
CA ARG A 26 15.88 -0.76 19.69
C ARG A 26 15.74 0.49 20.56
N CYS A 27 14.79 1.36 20.25
CA CYS A 27 14.42 2.48 21.12
C CYS A 27 13.30 2.02 22.06
N MET A 28 13.61 1.92 23.34
CA MET A 28 12.70 1.44 24.38
C MET A 28 12.15 2.64 25.17
N ALA A 29 10.86 2.62 25.45
CA ALA A 29 10.21 3.63 26.28
C ALA A 29 10.70 3.52 27.74
N SER A 30 11.36 4.56 28.27
CA SER A 30 11.81 4.60 29.68
C SER A 30 10.67 4.95 30.64
N ILE A 31 9.61 5.56 30.11
CA ILE A 31 8.36 5.92 30.80
C ILE A 31 7.16 5.50 29.95
N ALA A 32 5.96 5.51 30.54
CA ALA A 32 4.73 5.32 29.77
C ALA A 32 4.32 6.59 29.02
N PHE A 33 3.84 6.44 27.79
CA PHE A 33 3.32 7.52 26.95
C PHE A 33 1.82 7.34 26.72
N SER A 34 1.07 8.45 26.75
CA SER A 34 -0.33 8.49 26.32
C SER A 34 -0.42 8.78 24.83
N ALA A 35 -1.51 8.34 24.18
CA ALA A 35 -1.78 8.68 22.79
C ALA A 35 -1.76 10.22 22.59
N GLY A 36 -1.09 10.68 21.54
CA GLY A 36 -0.89 12.10 21.23
C GLY A 36 0.28 12.79 21.94
N SER A 37 0.96 12.12 22.88
CA SER A 37 2.14 12.71 23.54
C SER A 37 3.37 12.77 22.63
N ILE A 38 4.20 13.79 22.83
CA ILE A 38 5.45 13.99 22.10
C ILE A 38 6.54 13.15 22.77
N ILE A 39 7.15 12.25 22.00
CA ILE A 39 8.25 11.36 22.42
C ILE A 39 9.59 12.05 22.16
N LEU A 40 9.75 12.67 20.99
CA LEU A 40 10.96 13.38 20.58
C LEU A 40 10.58 14.65 19.82
N SER A 41 11.31 15.75 20.03
CA SER A 41 11.21 16.97 19.24
C SER A 41 12.62 17.51 18.96
N ASN A 42 13.05 17.47 17.69
CA ASN A 42 14.37 17.96 17.28
C ASN A 42 14.29 18.78 15.99
N SER A 43 15.07 19.85 15.93
CA SER A 43 15.27 20.62 14.70
C SER A 43 16.04 19.80 13.67
N SER A 44 15.80 20.08 12.39
CA SER A 44 16.59 19.54 11.28
C SER A 44 18.06 19.87 11.46
N PHE A 45 18.91 18.87 11.20
CA PHE A 45 20.35 19.09 11.19
C PHE A 45 20.76 19.77 9.90
N ILE A 46 20.31 19.22 8.77
CA ILE A 46 20.43 19.79 7.42
C ILE A 46 19.14 19.46 6.68
N ASP A 47 18.66 20.38 5.85
CA ASP A 47 17.51 20.18 5.00
C ASP A 47 17.65 20.96 3.68
N VAL A 48 16.93 20.49 2.65
CA VAL A 48 16.85 21.14 1.35
C VAL A 48 15.44 21.02 0.77
N LEU A 49 14.89 22.14 0.29
CA LEU A 49 13.64 22.16 -0.46
C LEU A 49 13.76 21.43 -1.80
N LEU A 50 12.68 20.77 -2.22
CA LEU A 50 12.53 20.30 -3.59
C LEU A 50 12.61 21.47 -4.59
N PRO A 51 13.12 21.25 -5.81
CA PRO A 51 13.19 22.30 -6.84
C PRO A 51 11.82 22.94 -7.13
N SER A 52 10.74 22.15 -7.12
CA SER A 52 9.36 22.61 -7.33
C SER A 52 8.86 23.57 -6.26
N GLU A 53 9.49 23.60 -5.09
CA GLU A 53 9.06 24.39 -3.93
C GLU A 53 9.89 25.69 -3.77
N LYS A 54 10.91 25.87 -4.60
CA LYS A 54 11.74 27.09 -4.63
C LYS A 54 10.89 28.29 -5.03
N GLY A 55 10.93 29.34 -4.22
CA GLY A 55 10.11 30.55 -4.43
C GLY A 55 8.71 30.45 -3.86
N HIS A 56 8.23 29.25 -3.52
CA HIS A 56 6.98 29.03 -2.79
C HIS A 56 7.21 28.94 -1.28
N ARG A 57 8.33 28.34 -0.86
CA ARG A 57 8.71 28.19 0.55
C ARG A 57 10.00 28.90 0.88
N CYS A 58 10.10 29.34 2.14
CA CYS A 58 11.34 29.88 2.68
C CYS A 58 12.40 28.77 2.82
N ASP A 59 13.59 28.97 2.26
CA ASP A 59 14.73 28.04 2.34
C ASP A 59 15.35 27.88 3.72
N HIS A 60 14.91 28.65 4.72
CA HIS A 60 15.38 28.52 6.10
C HIS A 60 14.35 27.85 7.02
N CYS A 61 13.11 28.32 6.97
CA CYS A 61 12.07 27.93 7.92
C CYS A 61 10.92 27.17 7.29
N HIS A 62 10.97 26.91 5.98
CA HIS A 62 10.00 26.15 5.17
C HIS A 62 8.56 26.68 5.16
N ASN A 63 8.33 27.87 5.76
CA ASN A 63 7.03 28.52 5.77
C ASN A 63 6.58 28.79 4.33
N LEU A 64 5.37 28.35 4.00
CA LEU A 64 4.76 28.56 2.70
C LEU A 64 4.38 30.05 2.57
N SER A 65 4.78 30.67 1.47
CA SER A 65 4.39 32.04 1.18
C SER A 65 2.91 32.07 0.84
N GLY A 66 2.11 32.72 1.69
CA GLY A 66 0.71 33.04 1.38
C GLY A 66 0.63 34.13 0.30
N SER A 67 -0.31 35.07 0.44
CA SER A 67 -0.49 36.23 -0.47
C SER A 67 0.65 37.26 -0.46
N GLY A 68 1.78 36.99 0.21
CA GLY A 68 2.99 37.82 0.18
C GLY A 68 4.09 37.20 -0.68
N SER A 69 5.06 38.00 -1.14
CA SER A 69 6.21 37.52 -1.92
C SER A 69 7.44 37.27 -1.05
N LEU A 70 8.10 36.11 -1.20
CA LEU A 70 9.39 35.83 -0.56
C LEU A 70 10.50 36.72 -1.11
N LYS A 71 11.48 37.05 -0.25
CA LYS A 71 12.68 37.79 -0.64
C LYS A 71 13.72 36.84 -1.21
N ARG A 72 14.12 37.08 -2.44
CA ARG A 72 15.17 36.31 -3.12
C ARG A 72 16.56 36.74 -2.67
N CYS A 73 17.47 35.79 -2.52
CA CYS A 73 18.89 36.06 -2.29
C CYS A 73 19.47 36.88 -3.45
N THR A 74 20.01 38.06 -3.15
CA THR A 74 20.59 38.96 -4.16
C THR A 74 21.89 38.43 -4.77
N GLY A 75 22.59 37.53 -4.08
CA GLY A 75 23.84 36.94 -4.57
C GLY A 75 23.63 35.86 -5.64
N CYS A 76 22.80 34.86 -5.33
CA CYS A 76 22.61 33.68 -6.21
C CYS A 76 21.29 33.66 -6.96
N ALA A 77 20.29 34.44 -6.54
CA ALA A 77 18.94 34.40 -7.09
C ALA A 77 18.19 33.05 -6.99
N SER A 78 18.72 32.05 -6.29
CA SER A 78 18.15 30.68 -6.27
C SER A 78 17.60 30.22 -4.92
N PHE A 79 17.72 31.08 -3.90
CA PHE A 79 17.19 30.83 -2.56
C PHE A 79 16.29 32.00 -2.14
N TYR A 80 15.24 31.70 -1.38
CA TYR A 80 14.13 32.57 -1.05
C TYR A 80 13.85 32.53 0.45
N TYR A 81 13.51 33.68 1.03
CA TYR A 81 13.36 33.83 2.47
C TYR A 81 12.13 34.66 2.83
N CYS A 82 11.56 34.43 4.01
CA CYS A 82 10.53 35.31 4.55
C CYS A 82 11.05 36.75 4.65
N ASP A 83 12.25 36.91 5.21
CA ASP A 83 12.90 38.20 5.46
C ASP A 83 14.41 38.06 5.71
N GLN A 84 15.03 39.15 6.13
CA GLN A 84 16.46 39.24 6.45
C GLN A 84 16.85 38.31 7.62
N THR A 85 15.94 38.00 8.54
CA THR A 85 16.21 37.12 9.68
C THR A 85 16.47 35.71 9.18
N CYS A 86 15.54 35.15 8.37
CA CYS A 86 15.70 33.85 7.74
C CYS A 86 16.95 33.79 6.85
N GLN A 87 17.19 34.83 6.04
CA GLN A 87 18.37 34.89 5.18
C GLN A 87 19.67 34.88 6.00
N SER A 88 19.74 35.63 7.09
CA SER A 88 20.95 35.75 7.92
C SER A 88 21.25 34.45 8.68
N LYS A 89 20.21 33.76 9.18
CA LYS A 89 20.36 32.44 9.82
C LYS A 89 20.87 31.41 8.82
N HIS A 90 20.24 31.29 7.63
CA HIS A 90 20.70 30.36 6.59
C HIS A 90 22.09 30.71 6.02
N TRP A 91 22.43 32.01 5.93
CA TRP A 91 23.76 32.47 5.53
C TRP A 91 24.86 31.91 6.45
N LYS A 92 24.64 31.95 7.76
CA LYS A 92 25.56 31.42 8.78
C LYS A 92 25.63 29.89 8.75
N SER A 93 24.50 29.21 8.55
CA SER A 93 24.44 27.74 8.60
C SER A 93 25.10 27.03 7.42
N GLY A 94 25.44 27.74 6.33
CA GLY A 94 26.20 27.16 5.23
C GLY A 94 26.00 27.85 3.89
N HIS A 95 24.89 28.57 3.70
CA HIS A 95 24.55 29.16 2.40
C HIS A 95 25.66 30.05 1.84
N ARG A 96 26.40 30.78 2.69
CA ARG A 96 27.53 31.62 2.27
C ARG A 96 28.59 30.90 1.44
N LYS A 97 28.80 29.60 1.70
CA LYS A 97 29.81 28.78 1.02
C LYS A 97 29.36 28.32 -0.35
N ILE A 98 28.05 28.11 -0.54
CA ILE A 98 27.45 27.63 -1.79
C ILE A 98 26.88 28.73 -2.68
N CYS A 99 26.52 29.89 -2.11
CA CYS A 99 25.73 30.94 -2.76
C CYS A 99 26.24 31.28 -4.17
N LYS A 100 27.51 31.70 -4.31
CA LYS A 100 28.07 32.11 -5.61
C LYS A 100 28.27 30.96 -6.60
N LEU A 101 28.38 29.73 -6.11
CA LEU A 101 28.70 28.54 -6.91
C LEU A 101 27.46 27.75 -7.34
N HIS A 102 26.34 27.93 -6.63
CA HIS A 102 25.15 27.10 -6.76
C HIS A 102 24.62 27.04 -8.20
N ASN A 103 24.48 28.18 -8.89
CA ASN A 103 23.94 28.19 -10.25
C ASN A 103 24.86 27.50 -11.25
N THR A 104 26.17 27.70 -11.12
CA THR A 104 27.17 27.00 -11.94
C THR A 104 27.15 25.50 -11.67
N TYR A 105 26.98 25.11 -10.40
CA TYR A 105 26.92 23.73 -9.98
C TYR A 105 25.67 23.02 -10.54
N ILE A 106 24.47 23.58 -10.36
CA ILE A 106 23.24 22.95 -10.85
C ILE A 106 23.16 22.95 -12.38
N SER A 107 23.83 23.87 -13.08
CA SER A 107 23.87 23.90 -14.55
C SER A 107 24.98 23.02 -15.15
N ALA A 108 25.87 22.46 -14.32
CA ALA A 108 26.95 21.60 -14.80
C ALA A 108 26.40 20.28 -15.38
N ALA A 109 27.02 19.80 -16.47
CA ALA A 109 26.63 18.55 -17.11
C ALA A 109 26.67 17.34 -16.16
N SER A 110 27.66 17.30 -15.24
CA SER A 110 27.79 16.25 -14.25
C SER A 110 26.62 16.20 -13.26
N PHE A 111 26.03 17.36 -12.92
CA PHE A 111 24.83 17.41 -12.08
C PHE A 111 23.56 17.11 -12.89
N GLN A 112 23.46 17.65 -14.11
CA GLN A 112 22.29 17.45 -14.96
C GLN A 112 22.11 15.99 -15.39
N ALA A 113 23.21 15.25 -15.54
CA ALA A 113 23.21 13.81 -15.84
C ALA A 113 22.74 12.92 -14.67
N LEU A 114 22.63 13.44 -13.45
CA LEU A 114 22.12 12.68 -12.32
C LEU A 114 20.61 12.44 -12.44
N GLU A 115 20.17 11.29 -11.96
CA GLU A 115 18.76 10.99 -11.71
C GLU A 115 18.18 11.96 -10.66
N GLU A 116 16.87 12.19 -10.66
CA GLU A 116 16.24 13.18 -9.78
C GLU A 116 16.51 12.92 -8.28
N HIS A 117 16.44 11.66 -7.83
CA HIS A 117 16.74 11.32 -6.44
C HIS A 117 18.22 11.63 -6.09
N LYS A 118 19.16 11.31 -7.00
CA LYS A 118 20.59 11.64 -6.83
C LYS A 118 20.86 13.14 -6.86
N LYS A 119 20.09 13.92 -7.62
CA LYS A 119 20.17 15.40 -7.60
C LYS A 119 19.81 15.93 -6.22
N MET A 120 18.77 15.38 -5.59
CA MET A 120 18.38 15.76 -4.23
C MET A 120 19.45 15.40 -3.19
N ASP A 121 20.01 14.20 -3.26
CA ASP A 121 21.08 13.81 -2.36
C ASP A 121 22.35 14.64 -2.55
N ALA A 122 22.69 14.97 -3.80
CA ALA A 122 23.83 15.84 -4.11
C ALA A 122 23.64 17.26 -3.54
N LEU A 123 22.41 17.79 -3.57
CA LEU A 123 22.07 19.07 -2.94
C LEU A 123 22.13 19.00 -1.41
N LEU A 124 21.60 17.94 -0.80
CA LEU A 124 21.61 17.74 0.64
C LEU A 124 23.04 17.54 1.17
N LEU A 125 23.87 16.75 0.47
CA LEU A 125 25.28 16.53 0.79
C LEU A 125 26.09 17.82 0.62
N SER A 126 25.82 18.58 -0.43
CA SER A 126 26.39 19.91 -0.63
C SER A 126 26.11 20.85 0.55
N SER A 127 24.87 20.88 1.03
CA SER A 127 24.48 21.65 2.21
C SER A 127 25.15 21.17 3.50
N LEU A 128 25.27 19.85 3.69
CA LEU A 128 25.98 19.24 4.82
C LEU A 128 27.47 19.63 4.84
N ILE A 129 28.15 19.53 3.71
CA ILE A 129 29.56 19.91 3.57
C ILE A 129 29.73 21.43 3.77
N ALA A 130 28.81 22.25 3.26
CA ALA A 130 28.81 23.69 3.46
C ALA A 130 28.64 24.08 4.93
N HIS A 131 27.80 23.34 5.66
CA HIS A 131 27.62 23.50 7.10
C HIS A 131 28.91 23.19 7.85
N PHE A 132 29.51 22.02 7.64
CA PHE A 132 30.77 21.68 8.31
C PHE A 132 31.91 22.62 7.95
N SER A 133 31.95 23.12 6.72
CA SER A 133 32.95 24.12 6.30
C SER A 133 32.72 25.51 6.93
N SER A 134 31.60 25.69 7.64
CA SER A 134 31.21 26.93 8.31
C SER A 134 31.34 26.88 9.83
N VAL A 135 31.52 25.68 10.41
CA VAL A 135 31.70 25.44 11.85
C VAL A 135 33.18 25.14 12.14
N GLU A 136 33.70 25.61 13.28
CA GLU A 136 35.08 25.38 13.70
C GLU A 136 35.31 23.90 14.09
N ALA A 137 36.56 23.41 14.02
CA ALA A 137 36.84 21.99 14.26
C ALA A 137 36.41 21.53 15.66
N ASN A 138 36.75 22.30 16.70
CA ASN A 138 36.42 21.96 18.09
C ASN A 138 34.90 21.93 18.33
N GLU A 139 34.15 22.88 17.74
CA GLU A 139 32.69 22.92 17.82
C GLU A 139 32.02 21.75 17.06
N ARG A 140 32.67 21.20 16.03
CA ARG A 140 32.16 20.01 15.32
C ARG A 140 32.33 18.76 16.16
N ASP A 141 33.49 18.59 16.79
CA ASP A 141 33.84 17.37 17.54
C ASP A 141 33.00 17.22 18.82
N GLU A 142 32.44 18.32 19.34
CA GLU A 142 31.50 18.33 20.47
C GLU A 142 30.02 18.30 20.06
N ASN A 143 29.70 18.37 18.75
CA ASN A 143 28.32 18.45 18.29
C ASN A 143 27.63 17.08 18.32
N THR A 144 26.68 16.90 19.23
CA THR A 144 25.94 15.64 19.41
C THR A 144 25.23 15.18 18.14
N ALA A 145 24.64 16.09 17.35
CA ALA A 145 23.96 15.72 16.10
C ALA A 145 24.95 15.22 15.05
N PHE A 146 26.14 15.80 14.99
CA PHE A 146 27.21 15.35 14.10
C PHE A 146 27.75 13.98 14.49
N LEU A 147 28.10 13.79 15.77
CA LEU A 147 28.58 12.50 16.27
C LEU A 147 27.53 11.40 16.06
N THR A 148 26.26 11.73 16.32
CA THR A 148 25.14 10.82 16.04
C THR A 148 25.06 10.49 14.56
N PHE A 149 25.15 11.48 13.66
CA PHE A 149 25.15 11.27 12.22
C PHE A 149 26.29 10.34 11.77
N GLN A 150 27.51 10.53 12.27
CA GLN A 150 28.64 9.66 11.96
C GLN A 150 28.44 8.23 12.44
N SER A 151 27.70 8.03 13.54
CA SER A 151 27.36 6.70 14.07
C SER A 151 26.26 5.97 13.29
N LEU A 152 25.55 6.65 12.39
CA LEU A 152 24.46 6.04 11.62
C LEU A 152 24.98 4.93 10.69
N LEU A 153 24.13 3.92 10.49
CA LEU A 153 24.45 2.77 9.66
C LEU A 153 24.54 3.21 8.18
N PRO A 154 25.63 2.86 7.47
CA PRO A 154 25.71 3.05 6.04
C PRO A 154 24.75 2.12 5.29
N GLY A 155 24.41 2.49 4.06
CA GLY A 155 23.65 1.70 3.09
C GLY A 155 24.40 0.46 2.61
N PRO A 156 23.69 -0.48 1.98
CA PRO A 156 24.27 -1.75 1.49
C PRO A 156 25.23 -1.58 0.31
N MET A 157 25.18 -0.46 -0.42
CA MET A 157 26.01 -0.22 -1.61
C MET A 157 27.14 0.78 -1.35
N THR A 158 28.37 0.44 -1.75
CA THR A 158 29.47 1.39 -1.88
C THR A 158 29.30 2.21 -3.16
N THR A 159 28.54 3.28 -3.08
CA THR A 159 28.41 4.26 -4.17
C THR A 159 29.35 5.45 -3.90
N SER A 160 30.06 5.89 -4.94
CA SER A 160 30.82 7.14 -4.88
C SER A 160 29.86 8.31 -4.75
N ALA A 161 30.22 9.28 -3.91
CA ALA A 161 29.41 10.48 -3.74
C ALA A 161 29.20 11.22 -5.07
N PRO A 162 28.02 11.82 -5.29
CA PRO A 162 27.77 12.66 -6.46
C PRO A 162 28.68 13.90 -6.44
N PRO A 163 28.81 14.62 -7.57
CA PRO A 163 29.47 15.93 -7.55
C PRO A 163 28.83 16.82 -6.48
N ILE A 164 29.64 17.55 -5.72
CA ILE A 164 29.16 18.44 -4.65
C ILE A 164 29.67 19.87 -4.81
N CYS A 165 28.99 20.80 -4.15
CA CYS A 165 29.39 22.19 -3.99
C CYS A 165 29.23 22.56 -2.50
N PRO A 166 30.25 23.14 -1.83
CA PRO A 166 31.29 24.02 -2.36
C PRO A 166 32.69 23.39 -2.34
N LYS A 167 33.74 24.15 -2.71
CA LYS A 167 35.13 23.73 -2.45
C LYS A 167 35.31 23.42 -0.95
N HIS A 168 35.89 22.27 -0.65
CA HIS A 168 36.08 21.77 0.71
C HIS A 168 37.48 21.18 0.91
N SER A 169 37.88 21.03 2.17
CA SER A 169 39.15 20.38 2.53
C SER A 169 39.00 18.88 2.82
N PHE A 170 37.77 18.34 2.80
CA PHE A 170 37.50 16.93 3.05
C PHE A 170 38.05 16.03 1.93
N THR A 171 38.57 14.87 2.30
CA THR A 171 39.01 13.84 1.35
C THR A 171 37.81 13.11 0.75
N ALA A 172 37.99 12.49 -0.42
CA ALA A 172 36.93 11.73 -1.09
C ALA A 172 36.33 10.64 -0.18
N GLY A 173 37.17 9.88 0.54
CA GLY A 173 36.70 8.83 1.45
C GLY A 173 35.85 9.34 2.62
N VAL A 174 36.06 10.57 3.10
CA VAL A 174 35.19 11.18 4.13
C VAL A 174 33.82 11.53 3.53
N ILE A 175 33.80 12.04 2.30
CA ILE A 175 32.56 12.41 1.61
C ILE A 175 31.76 11.17 1.25
N ASP A 176 32.40 10.14 0.71
CA ASP A 176 31.79 8.84 0.46
C ASP A 176 31.26 8.23 1.78
N GLY A 177 32.01 8.39 2.87
CA GLY A 177 31.56 8.04 4.21
C GLY A 177 30.26 8.75 4.59
N PHE A 178 30.15 10.06 4.41
CA PHE A 178 28.90 10.78 4.70
C PHE A 178 27.76 10.37 3.76
N TYR A 179 28.03 10.28 2.46
CA TYR A 179 27.04 9.94 1.45
C TYR A 179 26.46 8.53 1.65
N SER A 180 27.30 7.56 2.04
CA SER A 180 26.85 6.18 2.30
C SER A 180 25.75 6.07 3.37
N ARG A 181 25.52 7.10 4.19
CA ARG A 181 24.47 7.11 5.22
C ARG A 181 23.14 7.68 4.73
N PHE A 182 23.06 8.28 3.55
CA PHE A 182 21.89 9.03 3.12
C PHE A 182 20.68 8.14 2.86
N GLU A 183 20.88 7.05 2.11
CA GLU A 183 19.84 6.12 1.66
C GLU A 183 19.01 5.56 2.83
N ASN A 184 19.66 5.20 3.93
CA ASN A 184 19.00 4.55 5.07
C ASN A 184 18.46 5.51 6.14
N ASN A 185 18.87 6.78 6.14
CA ASN A 185 18.70 7.62 7.34
C ASN A 185 18.03 8.97 7.09
N ASN A 186 17.86 9.40 5.84
CA ASN A 186 17.23 10.68 5.52
C ASN A 186 15.70 10.61 5.67
N PHE A 187 15.09 11.76 5.93
CA PHE A 187 13.64 11.91 6.02
C PHE A 187 13.10 12.76 4.88
N SER A 188 11.98 12.31 4.31
CA SER A 188 11.13 13.12 3.44
C SER A 188 10.26 14.03 4.30
N ILE A 189 10.45 15.35 4.17
CA ILE A 189 9.69 16.35 4.90
C ILE A 189 8.43 16.69 4.09
N HIS A 190 7.27 16.55 4.73
CA HIS A 190 5.98 16.73 4.08
C HIS A 190 5.05 17.70 4.82
N SER A 191 4.10 18.26 4.07
CA SER A 191 3.03 19.12 4.55
C SER A 191 1.76 18.74 3.80
N HIS A 192 0.66 18.46 4.52
CA HIS A 192 -0.57 17.91 3.94
C HIS A 192 -0.33 16.67 3.04
N PHE A 193 0.56 15.77 3.48
CA PHE A 193 0.98 14.56 2.76
C PHE A 193 1.66 14.76 1.40
N ASN A 194 2.07 15.99 1.09
CA ASN A 194 2.93 16.30 -0.05
C ASN A 194 4.36 16.52 0.44
N THR A 195 5.29 15.68 -0.02
CA THR A 195 6.73 15.90 0.21
C THR A 195 7.17 17.16 -0.50
N TYR A 196 7.87 18.03 0.22
CA TYR A 196 8.31 19.33 -0.27
C TYR A 196 9.80 19.59 0.00
N ALA A 197 10.45 18.77 0.82
CA ALA A 197 11.87 18.88 1.16
C ALA A 197 12.43 17.54 1.66
N HIS A 198 13.75 17.37 1.64
CA HIS A 198 14.46 16.26 2.30
C HIS A 198 15.30 16.81 3.46
N GLY A 199 15.50 16.03 4.51
CA GLY A 199 16.34 16.45 5.64
C GLY A 199 16.99 15.31 6.42
N ILE A 200 18.04 15.67 7.15
CA ILE A 200 18.82 14.81 8.03
C ILE A 200 18.39 15.11 9.47
N PHE A 201 17.92 14.08 10.18
CA PHE A 201 17.51 14.17 11.58
C PHE A 201 18.22 13.09 12.40
N PRO A 202 19.51 13.27 12.73
CA PRO A 202 20.37 12.19 13.21
C PRO A 202 19.83 11.44 14.43
N ILE A 203 19.26 12.17 15.39
CA ILE A 203 18.71 11.60 16.63
C ILE A 203 17.49 10.72 16.31
N ALA A 204 16.56 11.21 15.47
CA ALA A 204 15.39 10.43 15.06
C ALA A 204 15.79 9.19 14.24
N SER A 205 16.72 9.33 13.29
CA SER A 205 17.25 8.21 12.49
C SER A 205 17.90 7.15 13.37
N ARG A 206 18.60 7.56 14.44
CA ARG A 206 19.28 6.65 15.36
C ARG A 206 18.33 5.89 16.29
N LEU A 207 17.19 6.50 16.65
CA LEU A 207 16.27 6.02 17.69
C LEU A 207 15.21 5.06 17.16
N PHE A 208 14.30 5.50 16.28
CA PHE A 208 13.08 4.74 15.98
C PHE A 208 13.18 3.76 14.83
N ASN A 209 13.02 2.47 15.13
CA ASN A 209 13.00 1.41 14.11
C ASN A 209 11.73 1.49 13.27
N HIS A 210 11.73 0.77 12.15
CA HIS A 210 10.53 0.57 11.36
C HIS A 210 9.58 -0.41 12.06
N SER A 211 8.30 -0.06 12.09
CA SER A 211 7.22 -1.05 12.20
C SER A 211 6.12 -0.70 11.20
N CYS A 212 5.60 -1.73 10.55
CA CYS A 212 4.42 -1.70 9.71
C CYS A 212 3.15 -1.39 10.53
N MET A 213 3.11 -1.78 11.80
CA MET A 213 2.07 -1.38 12.77
C MET A 213 2.68 -0.46 13.84
N PRO A 214 3.05 0.77 13.47
CA PRO A 214 3.80 1.64 14.36
C PRO A 214 2.96 2.04 15.58
N ASN A 215 3.65 2.33 16.68
CA ASN A 215 3.04 2.94 17.86
C ASN A 215 3.36 4.44 17.99
N ALA A 216 4.21 4.97 17.11
CA ALA A 216 4.48 6.40 16.98
C ALA A 216 4.53 6.83 15.50
N ALA A 217 4.29 8.11 15.24
CA ALA A 217 4.39 8.71 13.90
C ALA A 217 5.22 9.98 13.92
N VAL A 218 5.76 10.31 12.76
CA VAL A 218 6.53 11.53 12.53
C VAL A 218 5.58 12.63 12.04
N LYS A 219 5.74 13.85 12.57
CA LYS A 219 5.16 15.07 12.00
C LYS A 219 6.20 16.17 11.95
N PHE A 220 6.03 17.10 11.01
CA PHE A 220 6.94 18.23 10.85
C PHE A 220 6.27 19.52 11.31
N ILE A 221 6.94 20.23 12.22
CA ILE A 221 6.49 21.54 12.71
C ILE A 221 7.26 22.62 11.97
N ILE A 222 6.50 23.43 11.25
CA ILE A 222 6.99 24.58 10.47
C ILE A 222 6.65 25.82 11.26
N GLN A 223 7.66 26.56 11.71
CA GLN A 223 7.50 27.82 12.43
C GLN A 223 8.33 28.91 11.77
N VAL A 224 7.75 30.09 11.62
CA VAL A 224 8.46 31.23 11.01
C VAL A 224 9.74 31.53 11.78
N HIS A 225 10.82 31.80 11.04
CA HIS A 225 12.17 32.09 11.55
C HIS A 225 12.91 30.95 12.25
N GLU A 226 12.29 29.80 12.47
CA GLU A 226 12.91 28.64 13.11
C GLU A 226 13.15 27.52 12.09
N PRO A 227 14.20 26.69 12.26
CA PRO A 227 14.38 25.51 11.43
C PRO A 227 13.20 24.54 11.61
N VAL A 228 12.95 23.71 10.60
CA VAL A 228 11.89 22.70 10.69
C VAL A 228 12.19 21.73 11.82
N LYS A 229 11.19 21.45 12.65
CA LYS A 229 11.30 20.44 13.70
C LYS A 229 10.59 19.16 13.29
N LEU A 230 11.25 18.04 13.54
CA LEU A 230 10.65 16.72 13.51
C LEU A 230 10.15 16.40 14.91
N GLU A 231 8.86 16.10 15.03
CA GLU A 231 8.25 15.59 16.25
C GLU A 231 7.80 14.14 16.04
N VAL A 232 8.19 13.27 16.97
CA VAL A 232 7.69 11.90 17.04
C VAL A 232 6.59 11.86 18.09
N VAL A 233 5.39 11.46 17.68
CA VAL A 233 4.18 11.48 18.50
C VAL A 233 3.63 10.08 18.67
N ALA A 234 3.26 9.71 19.90
CA ALA A 234 2.63 8.43 20.19
C ALA A 234 1.25 8.34 19.51
N LEU A 235 1.00 7.30 18.72
CA LEU A 235 -0.30 7.04 18.06
C LEU A 235 -1.30 6.37 19.01
N ARG A 236 -0.79 5.66 20.01
CA ARG A 236 -1.52 4.92 21.03
C ARG A 236 -0.78 4.99 22.36
N ALA A 237 -1.36 4.46 23.43
CA ALA A 237 -0.63 4.30 24.67
C ALA A 237 0.58 3.37 24.46
N ILE A 238 1.74 3.74 25.01
CA ILE A 238 2.99 2.97 24.96
C ILE A 238 3.43 2.75 26.41
N SER A 239 3.62 1.49 26.81
CA SER A 239 4.04 1.16 28.17
C SER A 239 5.54 1.36 28.34
N LYS A 240 5.98 1.58 29.58
CA LYS A 240 7.41 1.53 29.90
C LYS A 240 7.95 0.14 29.52
N GLY A 241 9.06 0.12 28.78
CA GLY A 241 9.69 -1.11 28.28
C GLY A 241 9.17 -1.58 26.93
N ASP A 242 8.23 -0.87 26.29
CA ASP A 242 7.83 -1.17 24.92
C ASP A 242 8.82 -0.54 23.92
N GLU A 243 9.07 -1.22 22.79
CA GLU A 243 9.82 -0.64 21.67
C GLU A 243 8.97 0.42 20.95
N ILE A 244 9.59 1.56 20.65
CA ILE A 244 8.97 2.65 19.91
C ILE A 244 9.40 2.57 18.45
N CYS A 245 8.42 2.40 17.56
CA CYS A 245 8.63 2.25 16.13
C CYS A 245 7.81 3.28 15.34
N ILE A 246 8.40 3.76 14.25
CA ILE A 246 7.77 4.65 13.26
C ILE A 246 7.60 3.95 11.92
N PRO A 247 6.68 4.40 11.04
CA PRO A 247 6.67 3.94 9.66
C PRO A 247 7.80 4.62 8.89
N TYR A 248 8.60 3.86 8.13
CA TYR A 248 9.56 4.42 7.17
C TYR A 248 8.89 4.72 5.83
N LEU A 249 7.82 3.98 5.54
CA LEU A 249 6.95 4.15 4.40
C LEU A 249 5.62 4.65 4.94
N ASP A 250 5.25 5.89 4.63
CA ASP A 250 3.91 6.40 4.92
C ASP A 250 3.01 6.18 3.69
N PRO A 251 1.99 5.31 3.78
CA PRO A 251 1.08 5.03 2.68
C PRO A 251 0.15 6.20 2.33
N ALA A 252 0.07 7.20 3.21
CA ALA A 252 -0.70 8.41 2.94
C ALA A 252 0.06 9.41 2.05
N LEU A 253 1.39 9.29 1.90
CA LEU A 253 2.17 10.20 1.07
C LEU A 253 1.83 10.05 -0.42
N LEU A 254 1.69 11.19 -1.11
CA LEU A 254 1.35 11.23 -2.53
C LEU A 254 2.39 10.48 -3.38
N GLN A 255 3.68 10.54 -3.04
CA GLN A 255 4.74 9.78 -3.70
C GLN A 255 4.50 8.26 -3.63
N THR A 256 4.15 7.74 -2.45
CA THR A 256 3.80 6.33 -2.24
C THR A 256 2.54 5.92 -3.02
N ARG A 257 1.66 6.88 -3.32
CA ARG A 257 0.47 6.65 -4.16
C ARG A 257 0.78 6.76 -5.66
N THR A 258 1.79 7.52 -6.07
CA THR A 258 2.18 7.67 -7.48
C THR A 258 3.02 6.48 -7.94
N THR A 259 3.82 5.87 -7.06
CA THR A 259 4.50 4.59 -7.34
C THR A 259 3.52 3.45 -7.70
N ILE A 260 2.27 3.51 -7.23
CA ILE A 260 1.19 2.58 -7.63
C ILE A 260 0.87 2.73 -9.13
N PHE A 261 0.80 3.96 -9.63
CA PHE A 261 0.53 4.23 -11.04
C PHE A 261 1.76 4.00 -11.92
N ASP A 262 2.96 4.27 -11.39
CA ASP A 262 4.22 4.05 -12.11
C ASP A 262 4.53 2.57 -12.33
N LEU A 263 4.12 1.68 -11.40
CA LEU A 263 4.26 0.22 -11.58
C LEU A 263 3.60 -0.25 -12.88
N THR A 264 2.35 0.14 -13.11
CA THR A 264 1.58 -0.29 -14.29
C THR A 264 2.12 0.32 -15.58
N ALA A 265 2.58 1.57 -15.57
CA ALA A 265 3.19 2.18 -16.76
C ALA A 265 4.57 1.57 -17.06
N ALA A 266 5.43 1.44 -16.04
CA ALA A 266 6.79 0.97 -16.21
C ALA A 266 6.89 -0.54 -16.53
N SER A 267 5.95 -1.37 -16.05
CA SER A 267 5.89 -2.80 -16.39
C SER A 267 5.55 -3.05 -17.86
N HIS A 268 4.93 -2.07 -18.53
CA HIS A 268 4.58 -2.12 -19.96
C HIS A 268 5.61 -1.42 -20.86
N ASP A 269 6.16 -0.29 -20.40
CA ASP A 269 7.04 0.57 -21.21
C ASP A 269 8.52 0.15 -21.21
N GLY A 270 8.88 -0.90 -20.45
CA GLY A 270 10.21 -1.50 -20.49
C GLY A 270 11.22 -0.97 -19.47
N ARG A 271 10.81 -0.10 -18.55
CA ARG A 271 11.61 0.35 -17.39
C ARG A 271 11.42 -0.62 -16.22
N TYR A 272 11.83 -1.87 -16.42
CA TYR A 272 11.49 -2.95 -15.49
C TYR A 272 12.17 -2.85 -14.12
N ASP A 273 13.35 -2.25 -14.06
CA ASP A 273 14.06 -1.94 -12.81
C ASP A 273 13.23 -1.04 -11.88
N VAL A 274 12.73 0.07 -12.41
CA VAL A 274 11.85 1.00 -11.69
C VAL A 274 10.52 0.33 -11.32
N ALA A 275 9.99 -0.52 -12.22
CA ALA A 275 8.78 -1.28 -11.96
C ALA A 275 8.98 -2.29 -10.81
N LEU A 276 10.11 -2.99 -10.73
CA LEU A 276 10.38 -3.96 -9.67
C LEU A 276 10.61 -3.29 -8.30
N GLU A 277 11.25 -2.14 -8.27
CA GLU A 277 11.41 -1.33 -7.06
C GLU A 277 10.04 -0.87 -6.54
N SER A 278 9.24 -0.24 -7.42
CA SER A 278 7.88 0.21 -7.10
C SER A 278 6.95 -0.94 -6.69
N SER A 279 7.07 -2.10 -7.35
CA SER A 279 6.31 -3.31 -7.03
C SER A 279 6.62 -3.83 -5.61
N SER A 280 7.87 -3.75 -5.18
CA SER A 280 8.28 -4.24 -3.86
C SER A 280 7.72 -3.37 -2.74
N SER A 281 7.73 -2.04 -2.92
CA SER A 281 7.09 -1.10 -2.00
C SER A 281 5.57 -1.31 -1.94
N LEU A 282 4.93 -1.51 -3.10
CA LEU A 282 3.49 -1.74 -3.15
C LEU A 282 3.08 -3.10 -2.56
N PHE A 283 3.89 -4.13 -2.74
CA PHE A 283 3.65 -5.44 -2.11
C PHE A 283 3.65 -5.34 -0.58
N ALA A 284 4.63 -4.64 -0.01
CA ALA A 284 4.68 -4.39 1.44
C ALA A 284 3.43 -3.64 1.93
N LEU A 285 2.93 -2.69 1.13
CA LEU A 285 1.70 -1.98 1.42
C LEU A 285 0.46 -2.88 1.35
N TYR A 286 0.36 -3.75 0.33
CA TYR A 286 -0.74 -4.68 0.18
C TYR A 286 -0.77 -5.71 1.31
N GLN A 287 0.38 -6.21 1.75
CA GLN A 287 0.47 -7.07 2.93
C GLN A 287 0.07 -6.37 4.24
N LEU A 288 0.06 -5.03 4.26
CA LEU A 288 -0.34 -4.23 5.40
C LEU A 288 -1.85 -3.96 5.42
N ILE A 289 -2.40 -3.57 4.27
CA ILE A 289 -3.79 -3.14 4.14
C ILE A 289 -4.71 -4.35 4.06
N TYR A 290 -4.31 -5.36 3.30
CA TYR A 290 -5.16 -6.50 3.05
C TYR A 290 -4.89 -7.65 4.02
N PRO A 291 -5.93 -8.38 4.44
CA PRO A 291 -5.78 -9.61 5.21
C PRO A 291 -4.83 -10.61 4.56
N LEU A 292 -4.25 -11.49 5.37
CA LEU A 292 -3.40 -12.57 4.89
C LEU A 292 -4.13 -13.40 3.83
N ASN A 293 -3.49 -13.61 2.67
CA ASN A 293 -4.02 -14.33 1.50
C ASN A 293 -5.17 -13.64 0.74
N TYR A 294 -5.32 -12.32 0.87
CA TYR A 294 -6.26 -11.56 0.04
C TYR A 294 -5.89 -11.67 -1.47
N PRO A 295 -6.84 -11.94 -2.38
CA PRO A 295 -6.56 -12.22 -3.80
C PRO A 295 -5.73 -11.16 -4.50
N GLN A 296 -5.94 -9.87 -4.21
CA GLN A 296 -5.18 -8.76 -4.79
C GLN A 296 -3.68 -8.83 -4.48
N ILE A 297 -3.29 -9.40 -3.33
CA ILE A 297 -1.89 -9.66 -2.99
C ILE A 297 -1.32 -10.70 -3.98
N GLY A 298 -2.09 -11.73 -4.31
CA GLY A 298 -1.74 -12.75 -5.30
C GLY A 298 -1.63 -12.20 -6.72
N LEU A 299 -2.60 -11.39 -7.15
CA LEU A 299 -2.59 -10.69 -8.45
C LEU A 299 -1.39 -9.74 -8.58
N HIS A 300 -1.07 -8.98 -7.53
CA HIS A 300 0.11 -8.12 -7.49
C HIS A 300 1.41 -8.89 -7.68
N LEU A 301 1.53 -10.03 -6.97
CA LEU A 301 2.69 -10.90 -7.11
C LEU A 301 2.81 -11.52 -8.50
N LEU A 302 1.70 -11.77 -9.20
CA LEU A 302 1.72 -12.18 -10.62
C LEU A 302 2.19 -11.07 -11.54
N GLU A 303 1.77 -9.82 -11.33
CA GLU A 303 2.26 -8.68 -12.12
C GLU A 303 3.75 -8.41 -11.85
N LYS A 304 4.20 -8.58 -10.59
CA LYS A 304 5.62 -8.57 -10.23
C LYS A 304 6.40 -9.67 -10.95
N ALA A 305 5.88 -10.90 -10.95
CA ALA A 305 6.48 -12.03 -11.66
C ALA A 305 6.58 -11.77 -13.17
N LYS A 306 5.52 -11.28 -13.81
CA LYS A 306 5.52 -10.88 -15.22
C LYS A 306 6.58 -9.81 -15.50
N THR A 307 6.71 -8.83 -14.61
CA THR A 307 7.73 -7.77 -14.73
C THR A 307 9.15 -8.35 -14.65
N CYS A 308 9.43 -9.25 -13.70
CA CYS A 308 10.71 -9.96 -13.62
C CYS A 308 11.00 -10.78 -14.89
N TRP A 309 10.00 -11.50 -15.40
CA TRP A 309 10.11 -12.28 -16.63
C TRP A 309 10.46 -11.40 -17.83
N ASN A 310 9.74 -10.29 -17.99
CA ASN A 310 9.98 -9.34 -19.06
C ASN A 310 11.40 -8.74 -18.99
N GLN A 311 11.89 -8.45 -17.78
CA GLN A 311 13.27 -8.01 -17.58
C GLN A 311 14.29 -9.09 -17.97
N ILE A 312 14.08 -10.34 -17.58
CA ILE A 312 14.97 -11.48 -17.92
C ILE A 312 15.04 -11.70 -19.44
N VAL A 313 13.91 -11.56 -20.14
CA VAL A 313 13.83 -11.78 -21.59
C VAL A 313 14.45 -10.61 -22.37
N ARG A 314 14.32 -9.37 -21.88
CA ARG A 314 14.79 -8.16 -22.59
C ARG A 314 16.20 -7.70 -22.21
N SER A 315 16.75 -8.15 -21.09
CA SER A 315 18.10 -7.80 -20.62
C SER A 315 18.92 -9.06 -20.30
N THR A 316 20.25 -8.99 -20.36
CA THR A 316 21.11 -10.08 -19.90
C THR A 316 20.88 -10.33 -18.41
N SER A 317 20.21 -11.45 -18.11
CA SER A 317 19.78 -11.90 -16.78
C SER A 317 20.80 -11.68 -15.66
N THR A 318 20.33 -11.09 -14.55
CA THR A 318 20.96 -11.22 -13.23
C THR A 318 20.30 -12.38 -12.46
N MET A 319 21.08 -13.16 -11.72
CA MET A 319 20.56 -14.27 -10.89
C MET A 319 19.52 -13.82 -9.86
N GLU A 320 19.60 -12.57 -9.41
CA GLU A 320 18.70 -11.97 -8.43
C GLU A 320 17.27 -11.82 -8.96
N VAL A 321 17.09 -11.33 -10.21
CA VAL A 321 15.76 -11.17 -10.81
C VAL A 321 15.10 -12.53 -11.06
N ALA A 322 15.89 -13.56 -11.38
CA ALA A 322 15.38 -14.93 -11.51
C ALA A 322 14.92 -15.54 -10.17
N ALA A 323 15.63 -15.25 -9.08
CA ALA A 323 15.21 -15.63 -7.74
C ALA A 323 13.91 -14.90 -7.33
N GLU A 324 13.82 -13.59 -7.60
CA GLU A 324 12.64 -12.79 -7.29
C GLU A 324 11.41 -13.20 -8.11
N LEU A 325 11.58 -13.55 -9.39
CA LEU A 325 10.55 -14.19 -10.21
C LEU A 325 10.03 -15.44 -9.53
N LYS A 326 10.93 -16.36 -9.15
CA LYS A 326 10.55 -17.63 -8.53
C LYS A 326 9.81 -17.41 -7.21
N ASN A 327 10.31 -16.52 -6.37
CA ASN A 327 9.69 -16.18 -5.07
C ASN A 327 8.30 -15.57 -5.27
N SER A 328 8.15 -14.63 -6.21
CA SER A 328 6.88 -13.98 -6.51
C SER A 328 5.85 -14.98 -7.03
N VAL A 329 6.23 -15.88 -7.92
CA VAL A 329 5.34 -16.95 -8.43
C VAL A 329 4.95 -17.93 -7.32
N VAL A 330 5.89 -18.33 -6.46
CA VAL A 330 5.61 -19.25 -5.35
C VAL A 330 4.68 -18.61 -4.32
N ALA A 331 4.92 -17.36 -3.94
CA ALA A 331 4.08 -16.61 -3.01
C ALA A 331 2.69 -16.33 -3.60
N ALA A 332 2.62 -15.93 -4.88
CA ALA A 332 1.35 -15.76 -5.59
C ALA A 332 0.57 -17.08 -5.58
N ARG A 333 1.25 -18.18 -5.90
CA ARG A 333 0.66 -19.51 -5.86
C ARG A 333 0.16 -19.84 -4.46
N GLN A 334 0.90 -19.60 -3.39
CA GLN A 334 0.43 -19.88 -2.02
C GLN A 334 -0.84 -19.11 -1.67
N ILE A 335 -0.87 -17.81 -1.97
CA ILE A 335 -2.03 -16.95 -1.70
C ILE A 335 -3.24 -17.36 -2.53
N LEU A 336 -3.02 -17.62 -3.82
CA LEU A 336 -4.06 -18.03 -4.77
C LEU A 336 -4.43 -19.52 -4.63
N THR A 337 -3.76 -20.30 -3.77
CA THR A 337 -4.06 -21.72 -3.52
C THR A 337 -4.71 -21.95 -2.16
N ARG A 338 -5.36 -20.95 -1.54
CA ARG A 338 -6.22 -21.18 -0.35
C ARG A 338 -7.21 -22.34 -0.55
N GLN A 339 -7.80 -22.42 -1.74
CA GLN A 339 -8.67 -23.54 -2.13
C GLN A 339 -7.96 -24.90 -2.03
N LYS A 340 -6.65 -24.98 -2.32
CA LYS A 340 -5.85 -26.20 -2.15
C LYS A 340 -5.82 -26.71 -0.72
N LEU A 341 -5.64 -25.81 0.26
CA LEU A 341 -5.58 -26.21 1.67
C LEU A 341 -6.91 -26.79 2.12
N MET A 342 -8.01 -26.11 1.77
CA MET A 342 -9.36 -26.55 2.10
C MET A 342 -9.68 -27.91 1.46
N ILE A 343 -9.47 -28.09 0.16
CA ILE A 343 -9.79 -29.36 -0.51
C ILE A 343 -8.86 -30.50 -0.06
N ASN A 344 -7.61 -30.21 0.30
CA ASN A 344 -6.71 -31.21 0.89
C ASN A 344 -7.21 -31.67 2.26
N GLU A 345 -7.71 -30.75 3.08
CA GLU A 345 -8.32 -31.10 4.35
C GLU A 345 -9.53 -32.01 4.13
N VAL A 346 -10.42 -31.66 3.20
CA VAL A 346 -11.58 -32.48 2.83
C VAL A 346 -11.15 -33.88 2.37
N ALA A 347 -10.15 -33.99 1.50
CA ALA A 347 -9.63 -35.28 1.05
C ALA A 347 -9.11 -36.17 2.19
N HIS A 348 -8.70 -35.59 3.32
CA HIS A 348 -8.23 -36.32 4.49
C HIS A 348 -9.31 -36.57 5.54
N SER A 349 -10.21 -35.63 5.79
CA SER A 349 -11.19 -35.68 6.89
C SER A 349 -12.57 -36.16 6.46
N ASN A 350 -13.00 -35.83 5.24
CA ASN A 350 -14.33 -36.14 4.71
C ASN A 350 -14.31 -36.28 3.17
N PRO A 351 -13.62 -37.30 2.61
CA PRO A 351 -13.50 -37.46 1.17
C PRO A 351 -14.86 -37.66 0.50
N GLY A 352 -15.03 -37.09 -0.69
CA GLY A 352 -16.29 -37.08 -1.45
C GLY A 352 -16.36 -35.93 -2.46
N ILE A 353 -17.58 -35.52 -2.83
CA ILE A 353 -17.82 -34.49 -3.84
C ILE A 353 -17.80 -33.09 -3.21
N VAL A 354 -17.12 -32.15 -3.85
CA VAL A 354 -16.96 -30.76 -3.38
C VAL A 354 -17.40 -29.83 -4.51
N LEU A 355 -18.17 -28.79 -4.17
CA LEU A 355 -18.43 -27.67 -5.08
C LEU A 355 -17.66 -26.43 -4.63
N LEU A 356 -16.93 -25.84 -5.57
CA LEU A 356 -16.15 -24.63 -5.37
C LEU A 356 -16.72 -23.49 -6.20
N GLY A 357 -17.31 -22.49 -5.57
CA GLY A 357 -17.71 -21.23 -6.19
C GLY A 357 -16.48 -20.38 -6.48
N GLU A 358 -15.86 -20.58 -7.65
CA GLU A 358 -14.60 -19.93 -8.04
C GLU A 358 -14.78 -18.48 -8.49
N SER A 359 -16.00 -18.11 -8.88
CA SER A 359 -16.38 -16.75 -9.22
C SER A 359 -17.73 -16.45 -8.59
N VAL A 360 -17.84 -15.26 -8.00
CA VAL A 360 -19.08 -14.74 -7.42
C VAL A 360 -19.24 -13.34 -8.01
N ASP A 361 -20.21 -13.19 -8.91
CA ASP A 361 -20.55 -11.92 -9.55
C ASP A 361 -21.81 -11.38 -8.89
N ILE A 362 -21.74 -10.17 -8.34
CA ILE A 362 -22.79 -9.60 -7.50
C ILE A 362 -23.34 -8.39 -8.25
N ASP A 363 -24.56 -8.50 -8.72
CA ASP A 363 -25.31 -7.37 -9.28
C ASP A 363 -26.16 -6.76 -8.16
N VAL A 364 -25.91 -5.48 -7.92
CA VAL A 364 -26.56 -4.71 -6.85
C VAL A 364 -27.77 -3.94 -7.40
N ASP A 365 -27.74 -3.60 -8.69
CA ASP A 365 -28.81 -2.89 -9.36
C ASP A 365 -29.96 -3.86 -9.67
N GLU A 366 -29.60 -5.08 -10.09
CA GLU A 366 -30.50 -6.25 -10.12
C GLU A 366 -30.06 -7.20 -9.00
N PRO A 367 -30.70 -7.19 -7.81
CA PRO A 367 -30.19 -7.82 -6.59
C PRO A 367 -30.08 -9.34 -6.73
N SER A 368 -28.97 -9.77 -7.30
CA SER A 368 -28.73 -11.12 -7.77
C SER A 368 -27.25 -11.43 -7.67
N VAL A 369 -26.95 -12.71 -7.57
CA VAL A 369 -25.58 -13.21 -7.54
C VAL A 369 -25.45 -14.41 -8.45
N THR A 370 -24.48 -14.34 -9.36
CA THR A 370 -24.11 -15.45 -10.23
C THR A 370 -22.86 -16.12 -9.64
N ILE A 371 -22.97 -17.41 -9.35
CA ILE A 371 -21.85 -18.22 -8.84
C ILE A 371 -21.43 -19.21 -9.91
N ARG A 372 -20.14 -19.19 -10.26
CA ARG A 372 -19.52 -20.23 -11.10
C ARG A 372 -18.95 -21.34 -10.25
N TRP A 373 -19.53 -22.51 -10.36
CA TRP A 373 -19.16 -23.68 -9.59
C TRP A 373 -18.20 -24.58 -10.37
N SER A 374 -17.14 -25.03 -9.72
CA SER A 374 -16.31 -26.16 -10.15
C SER A 374 -16.72 -27.44 -9.44
N ILE A 375 -16.90 -28.50 -10.21
CA ILE A 375 -17.24 -29.83 -9.70
C ILE A 375 -15.95 -30.58 -9.39
N VAL A 376 -15.74 -30.92 -8.12
CA VAL A 376 -14.51 -31.50 -7.61
C VAL A 376 -14.80 -32.79 -6.85
N ALA A 377 -13.92 -33.78 -6.96
CA ALA A 377 -13.93 -34.95 -6.10
C ALA A 377 -12.62 -35.06 -5.32
N CYS A 378 -12.70 -35.33 -4.02
CA CYS A 378 -11.57 -35.42 -3.11
C CYS A 378 -11.49 -36.82 -2.49
N GLY A 379 -10.29 -37.40 -2.49
CA GLY A 379 -10.07 -38.80 -2.09
C GLY A 379 -9.99 -39.74 -3.29
N GLN A 380 -9.14 -40.77 -3.21
CA GLN A 380 -8.84 -41.64 -4.36
C GLN A 380 -10.07 -42.39 -4.88
N ASP A 381 -10.99 -42.78 -4.00
CA ASP A 381 -12.17 -43.58 -4.36
C ASP A 381 -13.23 -42.79 -5.14
N TYR A 382 -13.17 -41.46 -5.10
CA TYR A 382 -14.11 -40.56 -5.80
C TYR A 382 -13.50 -39.93 -7.04
N MET A 383 -12.18 -40.08 -7.24
CA MET A 383 -11.46 -39.42 -8.35
C MET A 383 -11.45 -40.27 -9.61
N LEU A 384 -11.73 -39.63 -10.74
CA LEU A 384 -11.57 -40.21 -12.07
C LEU A 384 -10.10 -40.57 -12.31
N PRO A 385 -9.78 -41.84 -12.65
CA PRO A 385 -8.43 -42.23 -12.99
C PRO A 385 -7.83 -41.39 -14.12
N GLY A 386 -6.60 -40.92 -13.90
CA GLY A 386 -5.90 -40.02 -14.83
C GLY A 386 -6.26 -38.54 -14.68
N SER A 387 -7.05 -38.13 -13.69
CA SER A 387 -7.26 -36.72 -13.38
C SER A 387 -5.97 -36.05 -12.86
N SER A 388 -5.55 -34.95 -13.47
CA SER A 388 -4.29 -34.24 -13.21
C SER A 388 -4.25 -33.39 -11.92
N GLY A 389 -5.17 -33.62 -10.98
CA GLY A 389 -5.27 -32.86 -9.73
C GLY A 389 -5.87 -31.45 -9.90
N ILE A 390 -6.55 -30.88 -8.90
CA ILE A 390 -7.25 -29.57 -9.00
C ILE A 390 -6.76 -28.55 -7.96
N HIS A 391 -6.70 -27.26 -8.32
CA HIS A 391 -6.07 -26.18 -7.53
C HIS A 391 -4.66 -26.52 -7.00
N GLY A 392 -3.93 -27.40 -7.70
CA GLY A 392 -2.62 -27.88 -7.27
C GLY A 392 -2.64 -28.91 -6.13
N SER A 393 -3.81 -29.45 -5.77
CA SER A 393 -3.97 -30.68 -4.99
C SER A 393 -3.83 -31.90 -5.89
N THR A 394 -3.11 -32.92 -5.43
CA THR A 394 -3.07 -34.26 -6.06
C THR A 394 -4.05 -35.23 -5.41
N SER A 395 -4.67 -34.83 -4.30
CA SER A 395 -5.64 -35.64 -3.56
C SER A 395 -7.08 -35.36 -3.98
N CYS A 396 -7.29 -34.34 -4.82
CA CYS A 396 -8.57 -33.99 -5.40
C CYS A 396 -8.46 -33.79 -6.91
N GLY A 397 -9.51 -34.16 -7.63
CA GLY A 397 -9.56 -34.24 -9.09
C GLY A 397 -10.98 -34.15 -9.62
N LEU A 398 -11.19 -34.71 -10.82
CA LEU A 398 -12.52 -34.85 -11.40
C LEU A 398 -13.27 -36.03 -10.75
N PRO A 399 -14.60 -35.98 -10.60
CA PRO A 399 -15.41 -37.11 -10.13
C PRO A 399 -15.32 -38.32 -11.06
N ASN A 400 -15.36 -39.52 -10.50
CA ASN A 400 -15.40 -40.79 -11.27
C ASN A 400 -16.79 -41.24 -11.70
N ASN A 401 -17.85 -40.64 -11.15
CA ASN A 401 -19.24 -40.96 -11.45
C ASN A 401 -19.89 -39.79 -12.20
N ALA A 402 -20.90 -40.09 -13.02
CA ALA A 402 -21.76 -39.07 -13.61
C ALA A 402 -22.59 -38.40 -12.51
N LEU A 403 -22.67 -37.06 -12.54
CA LEU A 403 -23.34 -36.27 -11.50
C LEU A 403 -24.35 -35.32 -12.14
N GLN A 404 -25.51 -35.21 -11.49
CA GLN A 404 -26.53 -34.21 -11.77
C GLN A 404 -26.72 -33.35 -10.51
N ILE A 405 -26.58 -32.05 -10.66
CA ILE A 405 -26.62 -31.08 -9.57
C ILE A 405 -27.87 -30.22 -9.74
N TYR A 406 -28.66 -30.16 -8.68
CA TYR A 406 -29.91 -29.42 -8.60
C TYR A 406 -29.76 -28.31 -7.58
N ILE A 407 -30.30 -27.14 -7.89
CA ILE A 407 -30.25 -25.94 -7.06
C ILE A 407 -31.69 -25.53 -6.75
N ASP A 408 -31.96 -25.18 -5.50
CA ASP A 408 -33.23 -24.65 -5.00
C ASP A 408 -34.49 -25.44 -5.39
N GLY A 409 -34.32 -26.76 -5.60
CA GLY A 409 -35.40 -27.67 -5.97
C GLY A 409 -35.83 -27.61 -7.43
N ASP A 410 -34.96 -27.13 -8.33
CA ASP A 410 -35.20 -27.16 -9.78
C ASP A 410 -35.57 -28.56 -10.28
N ASN A 411 -36.46 -28.62 -11.29
CA ASN A 411 -36.89 -29.88 -11.89
C ASN A 411 -35.83 -30.47 -12.83
N ASP A 412 -35.03 -29.61 -13.46
CA ASP A 412 -33.94 -29.97 -14.35
C ASP A 412 -32.60 -29.70 -13.65
N PRO A 413 -31.56 -30.50 -13.90
CA PRO A 413 -30.26 -30.28 -13.28
C PRO A 413 -29.61 -29.01 -13.82
N THR A 414 -29.25 -28.09 -12.93
CA THR A 414 -28.51 -26.86 -13.24
C THR A 414 -27.07 -27.17 -13.67
N GLY A 415 -26.46 -28.22 -13.09
CA GLY A 415 -25.11 -28.67 -13.41
C GLY A 415 -25.10 -30.15 -13.78
N VAL A 416 -24.40 -30.52 -14.86
CA VAL A 416 -24.23 -31.91 -15.29
C VAL A 416 -22.76 -32.20 -15.51
N PHE A 417 -22.29 -33.32 -14.96
CA PHE A 417 -20.94 -33.83 -15.18
C PHE A 417 -20.99 -35.27 -15.66
N ASP A 418 -20.26 -35.56 -16.74
CA ASP A 418 -20.12 -36.90 -17.30
C ASP A 418 -18.62 -37.24 -17.44
N PRO A 419 -18.09 -38.20 -16.67
CA PRO A 419 -16.69 -38.58 -16.71
C PRO A 419 -16.27 -39.22 -18.04
N ASP A 420 -17.20 -39.84 -18.77
CA ASP A 420 -16.91 -40.56 -20.01
C ASP A 420 -16.68 -39.60 -21.19
N LEU A 421 -17.26 -38.40 -21.12
CA LEU A 421 -17.05 -37.36 -22.11
C LEU A 421 -15.70 -36.64 -21.95
N ILE A 422 -14.99 -36.83 -20.82
CA ILE A 422 -13.75 -36.11 -20.52
C ILE A 422 -12.59 -36.63 -21.39
N PRO A 423 -12.04 -35.81 -22.32
CA PRO A 423 -11.02 -36.28 -23.25
C PRO A 423 -9.66 -36.42 -22.57
N TYR A 424 -8.81 -37.28 -23.13
CA TYR A 424 -7.41 -37.40 -22.72
C TYR A 424 -6.53 -36.35 -23.41
N SER A 425 -5.47 -35.95 -22.72
CA SER A 425 -4.35 -35.17 -23.25
C SER A 425 -3.31 -36.09 -23.90
N GLU A 426 -2.38 -35.51 -24.64
CA GLU A 426 -1.25 -36.24 -25.25
C GLU A 426 -0.38 -36.97 -24.21
N ASN A 427 -0.40 -36.51 -22.95
CA ASN A 427 0.34 -37.11 -21.84
C ASN A 427 -0.44 -38.24 -21.13
N GLY A 428 -1.64 -38.60 -21.61
CA GLY A 428 -2.50 -39.62 -21.00
C GLY A 428 -3.29 -39.15 -19.78
N GLU A 429 -3.23 -37.87 -19.42
CA GLU A 429 -4.03 -37.26 -18.36
C GLU A 429 -5.39 -36.78 -18.89
N ARG A 430 -6.43 -36.76 -18.05
CA ARG A 430 -7.74 -36.20 -18.36
C ARG A 430 -7.67 -34.67 -18.50
N ARG A 431 -8.22 -34.13 -19.59
CA ARG A 431 -8.31 -32.68 -19.83
C ARG A 431 -9.45 -32.07 -19.06
N LYS A 432 -9.21 -30.90 -18.47
CA LYS A 432 -10.22 -30.10 -17.78
C LYS A 432 -10.72 -29.01 -18.73
N ILE A 433 -11.82 -29.29 -19.41
CA ILE A 433 -12.49 -28.31 -20.26
C ILE A 433 -13.52 -27.61 -19.37
N GLN A 434 -13.40 -26.30 -19.22
CA GLN A 434 -14.18 -25.52 -18.23
C GLN A 434 -15.68 -25.78 -18.34
N ASN A 435 -16.26 -25.68 -19.54
CA ASN A 435 -17.70 -25.95 -19.78
C ASN A 435 -18.16 -27.39 -19.49
N MET A 436 -17.24 -28.35 -19.26
CA MET A 436 -17.59 -29.74 -18.94
C MET A 436 -17.46 -30.05 -17.44
N VAL A 437 -16.81 -29.17 -16.68
CA VAL A 437 -16.47 -29.40 -15.27
C VAL A 437 -16.91 -28.24 -14.37
N GLN A 438 -17.52 -27.21 -14.98
CA GLN A 438 -18.06 -26.03 -14.33
C GLN A 438 -19.47 -25.72 -14.85
N PHE A 439 -20.28 -25.11 -14.00
CA PHE A 439 -21.60 -24.58 -14.35
C PHE A 439 -21.85 -23.28 -13.58
N ASP A 440 -22.76 -22.46 -14.09
CA ASP A 440 -23.17 -21.21 -13.46
C ASP A 440 -24.55 -21.39 -12.80
N SER A 441 -24.77 -20.69 -11.69
CA SER A 441 -26.06 -20.62 -11.01
C SER A 441 -26.38 -19.19 -10.63
N ASP A 442 -27.59 -18.75 -10.92
CA ASP A 442 -28.09 -17.41 -10.61
C ASP A 442 -29.02 -17.47 -9.41
N HIS A 443 -28.80 -16.59 -8.45
CA HIS A 443 -29.55 -16.54 -7.20
C HIS A 443 -30.09 -15.14 -6.95
N VAL A 444 -31.28 -15.06 -6.38
CA VAL A 444 -31.85 -13.78 -5.94
C VAL A 444 -31.37 -13.47 -4.53
N LEU A 445 -30.89 -12.25 -4.31
CA LEU A 445 -30.40 -11.82 -3.01
C LEU A 445 -31.55 -11.35 -2.11
N ASP A 446 -31.47 -11.71 -0.83
CA ASP A 446 -32.24 -11.08 0.21
C ASP A 446 -31.66 -9.69 0.54
N VAL A 447 -32.49 -8.65 0.34
CA VAL A 447 -32.13 -7.23 0.31
C VAL A 447 -32.66 -6.43 1.52
N HIS A 448 -33.00 -7.06 2.65
CA HIS A 448 -33.59 -6.36 3.80
C HIS A 448 -32.81 -5.10 4.29
N ASN A 449 -31.50 -5.01 4.02
CA ASN A 449 -30.65 -3.88 4.39
C ASN A 449 -29.90 -3.25 3.20
N ASP A 450 -30.37 -3.41 1.96
CA ASP A 450 -29.76 -2.89 0.74
C ASP A 450 -29.68 -1.34 0.69
N ARG A 451 -30.63 -0.64 1.31
CA ARG A 451 -30.78 0.83 1.22
C ARG A 451 -29.70 1.62 1.94
N LEU A 452 -28.82 0.96 2.69
CA LEU A 452 -27.89 1.60 3.60
C LEU A 452 -26.49 1.80 3.00
N TYR A 453 -26.34 2.03 1.70
CA TYR A 453 -25.03 2.27 1.07
C TYR A 453 -24.16 3.27 1.85
N PRO A 454 -22.89 2.94 2.20
CA PRO A 454 -22.10 1.74 1.85
C PRO A 454 -22.18 0.58 2.89
N PHE A 455 -23.10 0.66 3.84
CA PHE A 455 -23.36 -0.35 4.87
C PHE A 455 -24.39 -1.39 4.44
N ASP A 456 -24.71 -1.43 3.15
CA ASP A 456 -25.54 -2.45 2.55
C ASP A 456 -25.00 -3.85 2.84
N THR A 457 -25.94 -4.74 3.14
CA THR A 457 -25.68 -6.16 3.39
C THR A 457 -26.75 -6.98 2.68
N TYR A 458 -26.33 -8.06 2.06
CA TYR A 458 -27.18 -9.00 1.37
C TYR A 458 -27.01 -10.38 1.97
N PHE A 459 -28.06 -11.17 1.89
CA PHE A 459 -28.04 -12.55 2.34
C PHE A 459 -28.56 -13.46 1.24
N LEU A 460 -27.99 -14.65 1.12
CA LEU A 460 -28.48 -15.70 0.26
C LEU A 460 -28.47 -16.99 1.07
N SER A 461 -29.54 -17.77 0.96
CA SER A 461 -29.57 -19.16 1.38
C SER A 461 -30.05 -19.96 0.19
N SER A 462 -29.25 -20.95 -0.24
CA SER A 462 -29.58 -21.81 -1.38
C SER A 462 -29.34 -23.27 -1.01
N THR A 463 -30.21 -24.15 -1.48
CA THR A 463 -30.14 -25.60 -1.24
C THR A 463 -29.61 -26.31 -2.48
N LEU A 464 -28.52 -27.06 -2.32
CA LEU A 464 -27.88 -27.83 -3.37
C LEU A 464 -28.05 -29.33 -3.10
N ARG A 465 -28.39 -30.08 -4.16
CA ARG A 465 -28.48 -31.53 -4.15
C ARG A 465 -27.68 -32.12 -5.31
N VAL A 466 -27.00 -33.23 -5.06
CA VAL A 466 -26.35 -34.03 -6.11
C VAL A 466 -26.98 -35.41 -6.20
N THR A 467 -27.12 -35.92 -7.42
CA THR A 467 -27.55 -37.30 -7.66
C THR A 467 -26.65 -37.94 -8.72
N SER A 468 -26.61 -39.28 -8.72
CA SER A 468 -25.98 -40.09 -9.77
C SER A 468 -26.98 -41.15 -10.24
N GLU A 469 -26.84 -41.60 -11.49
CA GLU A 469 -27.64 -42.72 -12.02
C GLU A 469 -27.38 -44.04 -11.28
N GLN A 470 -26.21 -44.16 -10.63
CA GLN A 470 -25.76 -45.37 -9.94
C GLN A 470 -25.98 -45.32 -8.42
N ASP A 471 -26.10 -44.13 -7.85
CA ASP A 471 -26.23 -43.92 -6.40
C ASP A 471 -27.11 -42.69 -6.12
N PHE A 472 -28.22 -42.91 -5.43
CA PHE A 472 -29.21 -41.89 -5.12
C PHE A 472 -28.92 -41.15 -3.79
N ASP A 473 -27.94 -41.60 -3.00
CA ASP A 473 -27.65 -41.06 -1.65
C ASP A 473 -26.32 -40.31 -1.59
N ILE A 474 -25.84 -39.80 -2.73
CA ILE A 474 -24.62 -38.97 -2.77
C ILE A 474 -24.91 -37.62 -2.12
N SER A 475 -24.05 -37.21 -1.19
CA SER A 475 -24.04 -35.86 -0.61
C SER A 475 -22.73 -35.15 -0.91
N PHE A 476 -22.75 -33.82 -0.80
CA PHE A 476 -21.53 -33.04 -0.83
C PHE A 476 -20.72 -33.25 0.45
N SER A 477 -19.40 -33.29 0.33
CA SER A 477 -18.48 -33.24 1.46
C SER A 477 -18.24 -31.81 1.93
N LYS A 478 -18.32 -30.85 1.00
CA LYS A 478 -18.09 -29.43 1.26
C LYS A 478 -18.69 -28.54 0.16
N LEU A 479 -19.32 -27.45 0.57
CA LEU A 479 -19.62 -26.29 -0.27
C LEU A 479 -18.75 -25.10 0.17
N ALA A 480 -18.18 -24.37 -0.78
CA ALA A 480 -17.39 -23.17 -0.48
C ALA A 480 -17.37 -22.21 -1.67
N THR A 481 -17.39 -20.90 -1.41
CA THR A 481 -17.14 -19.87 -2.43
C THR A 481 -15.81 -19.17 -2.18
N ILE A 482 -15.41 -18.30 -3.10
CA ILE A 482 -14.38 -17.29 -2.80
C ILE A 482 -14.90 -16.36 -1.70
N ASP A 483 -14.04 -16.05 -0.72
CA ASP A 483 -14.44 -15.25 0.45
C ASP A 483 -14.53 -13.75 0.16
N LEU A 484 -14.08 -13.33 -1.02
CA LEU A 484 -13.90 -11.93 -1.35
C LEU A 484 -13.81 -11.66 -2.86
N THR A 485 -14.52 -10.64 -3.31
CA THR A 485 -14.48 -10.07 -4.67
C THR A 485 -13.80 -8.69 -4.67
N SER A 486 -13.77 -7.99 -5.81
CA SER A 486 -13.20 -6.62 -5.88
C SER A 486 -13.90 -5.63 -4.96
N SER A 487 -15.19 -5.85 -4.69
CA SER A 487 -16.08 -4.85 -4.08
C SER A 487 -16.86 -5.36 -2.88
N PHE A 488 -16.85 -6.68 -2.65
CA PHE A 488 -17.61 -7.32 -1.59
C PHE A 488 -16.79 -8.38 -0.85
N VAL A 489 -17.06 -8.50 0.44
CA VAL A 489 -16.71 -9.65 1.27
C VAL A 489 -17.88 -10.63 1.17
N VAL A 490 -17.57 -11.90 0.90
CA VAL A 490 -18.54 -12.98 0.68
C VAL A 490 -18.27 -14.06 1.74
N GLU A 491 -19.06 -14.08 2.81
CA GLU A 491 -18.90 -15.04 3.89
C GLU A 491 -19.86 -16.22 3.68
N SER A 492 -19.35 -17.35 3.18
CA SER A 492 -20.13 -18.56 2.97
C SER A 492 -20.04 -19.53 4.15
N ALA A 493 -21.18 -20.08 4.58
CA ALA A 493 -21.29 -21.19 5.50
C ALA A 493 -21.97 -22.38 4.81
N ASP A 494 -21.43 -23.57 5.04
CA ASP A 494 -21.92 -24.84 4.51
C ASP A 494 -22.66 -25.58 5.61
N VAL A 495 -23.92 -25.89 5.35
CA VAL A 495 -24.86 -26.43 6.32
C VAL A 495 -25.46 -27.73 5.77
N GLN A 496 -25.33 -28.82 6.53
CA GLN A 496 -25.98 -30.08 6.15
C GLN A 496 -27.49 -29.99 6.40
N SER A 497 -28.29 -30.32 5.39
CA SER A 497 -29.75 -30.27 5.41
C SER A 497 -30.37 -31.54 4.81
N TYR A 498 -31.70 -31.62 4.78
CA TYR A 498 -32.41 -32.70 4.11
C TYR A 498 -33.72 -32.18 3.52
N VAL A 499 -34.10 -32.71 2.36
CA VAL A 499 -35.40 -32.45 1.72
C VAL A 499 -36.30 -33.66 1.92
N LEU A 500 -37.49 -33.41 2.46
CA LEU A 500 -38.58 -34.39 2.57
C LEU A 500 -39.28 -34.53 1.21
N SER A 501 -39.15 -35.68 0.57
CA SER A 501 -39.94 -36.01 -0.62
C SER A 501 -41.43 -36.14 -0.26
N ALA A 502 -42.33 -35.95 -1.25
CA ALA A 502 -43.77 -36.15 -1.11
C ALA A 502 -44.13 -37.57 -0.61
N ASP A 503 -43.24 -38.55 -0.85
CA ASP A 503 -43.36 -39.93 -0.38
C ASP A 503 -42.84 -40.15 1.06
N GLY A 504 -42.41 -39.10 1.75
CA GLY A 504 -41.88 -39.15 3.13
C GLY A 504 -40.43 -39.65 3.26
N VAL A 505 -39.72 -39.80 2.14
CA VAL A 505 -38.30 -40.18 2.12
C VAL A 505 -37.44 -38.93 2.30
N ASN A 506 -36.54 -38.95 3.29
CA ASN A 506 -35.53 -37.91 3.48
C ASN A 506 -34.42 -38.11 2.44
N THR A 507 -34.19 -37.09 1.61
CA THR A 507 -33.03 -37.02 0.71
C THR A 507 -32.01 -36.05 1.28
N PRO A 508 -30.72 -36.40 1.35
CA PRO A 508 -29.69 -35.49 1.85
C PRO A 508 -29.53 -34.29 0.92
N SER A 509 -29.32 -33.11 1.50
CA SER A 509 -29.02 -31.87 0.79
C SER A 509 -28.01 -31.06 1.57
N HIS A 510 -27.36 -30.10 0.92
CA HIS A 510 -26.51 -29.13 1.59
C HIS A 510 -27.01 -27.74 1.26
N ASP A 511 -27.14 -26.92 2.29
CA ASP A 511 -27.45 -25.52 2.13
C ASP A 511 -26.16 -24.71 2.19
N ILE A 512 -26.11 -23.66 1.37
CA ILE A 512 -25.08 -22.64 1.46
C ILE A 512 -25.70 -21.31 1.86
N ASP A 513 -25.28 -20.81 3.01
CA ASP A 513 -25.64 -19.49 3.51
C ASP A 513 -24.52 -18.52 3.18
N ILE A 514 -24.82 -17.48 2.42
CA ILE A 514 -23.85 -16.48 1.98
C ILE A 514 -24.24 -15.10 2.52
N HIS A 515 -23.35 -14.51 3.31
CA HIS A 515 -23.47 -13.14 3.77
C HIS A 515 -22.56 -12.23 2.95
N ILE A 516 -23.14 -11.25 2.29
CA ILE A 516 -22.43 -10.34 1.40
C ILE A 516 -22.43 -8.96 2.02
N ARG A 517 -21.25 -8.34 2.12
CA ARG A 517 -21.09 -6.99 2.67
C ARG A 517 -19.95 -6.26 2.00
N ARG A 518 -20.01 -4.92 1.97
CA ARG A 518 -18.86 -4.12 1.51
C ARG A 518 -17.68 -4.21 2.48
N PRO A 519 -16.44 -4.28 1.98
CA PRO A 519 -15.24 -4.26 2.81
C PRO A 519 -15.13 -2.92 3.55
N ILE A 520 -14.48 -2.94 4.71
CA ILE A 520 -14.44 -1.77 5.60
C ILE A 520 -13.69 -0.59 4.97
N GLU A 521 -12.71 -0.89 4.12
CA GLU A 521 -11.94 0.09 3.35
C GLU A 521 -12.84 0.86 2.38
N ALA A 522 -13.69 0.15 1.63
CA ALA A 522 -14.65 0.77 0.71
C ALA A 522 -15.68 1.64 1.45
N ARG A 523 -16.13 1.20 2.63
CA ARG A 523 -17.01 1.99 3.51
C ARG A 523 -16.35 3.29 3.96
N LEU A 524 -15.11 3.23 4.44
CA LEU A 524 -14.37 4.41 4.90
C LEU A 524 -14.11 5.41 3.77
N ILE A 525 -13.71 4.93 2.58
CA ILE A 525 -13.51 5.77 1.40
C ILE A 525 -14.82 6.45 1.01
N THR A 526 -15.92 5.71 0.98
CA THR A 526 -17.24 6.25 0.64
C THR A 526 -17.68 7.31 1.64
N LEU A 527 -17.51 7.09 2.94
CA LEU A 527 -17.82 8.08 3.98
C LEU A 527 -16.98 9.35 3.84
N LEU A 528 -15.70 9.23 3.48
CA LEU A 528 -14.82 10.36 3.20
C LEU A 528 -15.31 11.17 2.00
N LEU A 529 -15.69 10.49 0.90
CA LEU A 529 -16.22 11.12 -0.31
C LEU A 529 -17.58 11.78 -0.03
N PHE A 530 -18.43 11.16 0.79
CA PHE A 530 -19.69 11.72 1.25
C PHE A 530 -19.47 12.98 2.08
N ALA A 531 -18.59 12.94 3.08
CA ALA A 531 -18.25 14.09 3.91
C ALA A 531 -17.66 15.25 3.08
N SER A 532 -16.80 14.92 2.10
CA SER A 532 -16.22 15.89 1.17
C SER A 532 -17.29 16.55 0.31
N SER A 533 -18.25 15.77 -0.20
CA SER A 533 -19.40 16.27 -0.99
C SER A 533 -20.30 17.20 -0.16
N TRP A 534 -20.57 16.83 1.09
CA TRP A 534 -21.32 17.67 2.04
C TRP A 534 -20.59 18.98 2.32
N PHE A 535 -19.29 18.93 2.56
CA PHE A 535 -18.48 20.11 2.81
C PHE A 535 -18.46 21.06 1.61
N LEU A 536 -18.28 20.54 0.40
CA LEU A 536 -18.34 21.31 -0.85
C LEU A 536 -19.72 21.97 -1.06
N THR A 537 -20.79 21.27 -0.70
CA THR A 537 -22.16 21.82 -0.75
C THR A 537 -22.32 22.99 0.23
N HIS A 538 -21.81 22.86 1.46
CA HIS A 538 -21.82 23.94 2.45
C HIS A 538 -20.98 25.14 2.04
N ILE A 539 -19.83 24.91 1.39
CA ILE A 539 -19.03 25.97 0.76
C ILE A 539 -19.87 26.72 -0.27
N CYS A 540 -20.62 26.03 -1.12
CA CYS A 540 -21.48 26.67 -2.12
C CYS A 540 -22.56 27.55 -1.45
N ILE A 541 -23.21 27.05 -0.40
CA ILE A 541 -24.20 27.82 0.38
C ILE A 541 -23.56 29.07 1.00
N GLY A 542 -22.41 28.90 1.67
CA GLY A 542 -21.66 30.01 2.27
C GLY A 542 -21.25 31.07 1.26
N ASN A 543 -20.78 30.62 0.09
CA ASN A 543 -20.43 31.46 -1.05
C ASN A 543 -21.62 32.29 -1.56
N VAL A 544 -22.82 31.71 -1.64
CA VAL A 544 -24.05 32.44 -2.01
C VAL A 544 -24.39 33.51 -0.97
N ILE A 545 -24.25 33.20 0.32
CA ILE A 545 -24.48 34.18 1.41
C ILE A 545 -23.48 35.34 1.33
N LEU A 546 -22.20 35.03 1.12
CA LEU A 546 -21.13 36.03 0.94
C LEU A 546 -21.37 36.90 -0.29
N ALA A 547 -21.77 36.30 -1.42
CA ALA A 547 -22.08 37.04 -2.64
C ALA A 547 -23.19 38.07 -2.43
N ARG A 548 -24.27 37.71 -1.69
CA ARG A 548 -25.38 38.62 -1.37
C ARG A 548 -24.96 39.82 -0.51
N ARG A 549 -23.88 39.70 0.26
CA ARG A 549 -23.36 40.77 1.13
C ARG A 549 -22.25 41.59 0.49
N THR A 550 -21.80 41.22 -0.72
CA THR A 550 -20.63 41.82 -1.35
C THR A 550 -21.04 42.79 -2.46
N ILE A 551 -20.47 44.00 -2.43
CA ILE A 551 -20.78 45.09 -3.40
C ILE A 551 -19.80 45.09 -4.58
N TYR A 552 -18.63 44.42 -4.44
CA TYR A 552 -17.55 44.44 -5.43
C TYR A 552 -17.62 43.28 -6.44
N VAL A 553 -17.68 43.62 -7.73
CA VAL A 553 -17.79 42.67 -8.86
C VAL A 553 -16.63 41.67 -8.93
N LYS A 554 -15.38 42.08 -8.65
CA LYS A 554 -14.22 41.17 -8.66
C LYS A 554 -14.31 40.06 -7.60
N SER A 555 -14.96 40.32 -6.47
CA SER A 555 -15.17 39.31 -5.42
C SER A 555 -16.27 38.32 -5.81
N ILE A 556 -17.29 38.78 -6.52
CA ILE A 556 -18.38 37.94 -7.05
C ILE A 556 -17.83 36.96 -8.11
N LEU A 557 -16.92 37.39 -8.98
CA LEU A 557 -16.32 36.52 -10.00
C LEU A 557 -15.54 35.35 -9.39
N LYS A 558 -14.77 35.58 -8.31
CA LYS A 558 -14.06 34.51 -7.60
C LYS A 558 -15.02 33.49 -6.99
N ILE A 559 -16.12 33.97 -6.43
CA ILE A 559 -17.18 33.11 -5.87
C ILE A 559 -17.83 32.25 -6.95
N LEU A 560 -18.10 32.82 -8.13
CA LEU A 560 -18.66 32.08 -9.27
C LEU A 560 -17.71 31.00 -9.79
N ILE A 561 -16.40 31.27 -9.84
CA ILE A 561 -15.39 30.28 -10.25
C ILE A 561 -15.36 29.10 -9.28
N VAL A 562 -15.34 29.35 -7.97
CA VAL A 562 -15.34 28.28 -6.95
C VAL A 562 -16.61 27.45 -7.03
N ASN A 563 -17.79 28.09 -7.13
CA ASN A 563 -19.05 27.35 -7.25
C ASN A 563 -19.15 26.57 -8.58
N GLY A 564 -18.66 27.14 -9.68
CA GLY A 564 -18.58 26.44 -10.97
C GLY A 564 -17.68 25.21 -10.91
N ALA A 565 -16.49 25.34 -10.31
CA ALA A 565 -15.59 24.21 -10.10
C ALA A 565 -16.22 23.13 -9.20
N THR A 566 -16.92 23.51 -8.13
CA THR A 566 -17.64 22.57 -7.26
C THR A 566 -18.77 21.85 -8.00
N LEU A 567 -19.56 22.56 -8.81
CA LEU A 567 -20.65 21.95 -9.60
C LEU A 567 -20.12 20.92 -10.61
N VAL A 568 -18.95 21.16 -11.19
CA VAL A 568 -18.30 20.20 -12.10
C VAL A 568 -17.64 19.05 -11.34
N GLY A 569 -17.09 19.32 -10.15
CA GLY A 569 -16.37 18.33 -9.34
C GLY A 569 -17.27 17.34 -8.60
N LEU A 570 -18.46 17.76 -8.14
CA LEU A 570 -19.37 16.91 -7.36
C LEU A 570 -19.79 15.61 -8.09
N PRO A 571 -20.18 15.64 -9.38
CA PRO A 571 -20.44 14.40 -10.13
C PRO A 571 -19.23 13.47 -10.20
N GLN A 572 -18.02 14.01 -10.36
CA GLN A 572 -16.80 13.21 -10.45
C GLN A 572 -16.47 12.51 -9.12
N ILE A 573 -16.69 13.21 -8.00
CA ILE A 573 -16.56 12.63 -6.65
C ILE A 573 -17.55 11.48 -6.47
N ARG A 574 -18.77 11.60 -7.00
CA ARG A 574 -19.78 10.54 -6.93
C ARG A 574 -19.42 9.34 -7.82
N TYR A 575 -18.95 9.56 -9.04
CA TYR A 575 -18.49 8.47 -9.92
C TYR A 575 -17.25 7.74 -9.38
N SER A 576 -16.51 8.35 -8.45
CA SER A 576 -15.39 7.69 -7.76
C SER A 576 -15.81 6.80 -6.59
N MET A 577 -17.11 6.78 -6.23
CA MET A 577 -17.62 5.90 -5.17
C MET A 577 -17.70 4.44 -5.70
N PRO A 578 -17.10 3.46 -5.00
CA PRO A 578 -17.05 2.08 -5.47
C PRO A 578 -18.46 1.47 -5.56
N ASP A 579 -18.83 0.98 -6.75
CA ASP A 579 -20.13 0.35 -7.08
C ASP A 579 -21.30 1.01 -6.35
N ALA A 580 -21.35 2.34 -6.45
CA ALA A 580 -22.42 3.14 -5.90
C ALA A 580 -23.69 2.92 -6.72
N PRO A 581 -24.86 2.79 -6.06
CA PRO A 581 -26.12 2.60 -6.77
C PRO A 581 -26.41 3.76 -7.73
N GLY A 582 -27.16 3.45 -8.78
CA GLY A 582 -27.59 4.37 -9.83
C GLY A 582 -28.23 5.66 -9.33
N LEU A 583 -28.35 6.65 -10.23
CA LEU A 583 -28.96 7.96 -9.93
C LEU A 583 -30.49 7.91 -9.83
N ASP A 584 -31.10 6.81 -10.24
CA ASP A 584 -32.54 6.59 -10.29
C ASP A 584 -33.18 6.26 -8.94
N GLY A 585 -32.38 5.97 -7.91
CA GLY A 585 -32.82 5.91 -6.52
C GLY A 585 -33.97 4.92 -6.29
N LYS A 586 -34.02 3.86 -7.08
CA LYS A 586 -34.93 2.73 -6.88
C LYS A 586 -34.27 1.67 -6.04
#